data_AF-A0A968YM63-F1
#
_entry.id   AF-A0A968YM63-F1
#
_cell.length_a   1.000
_cell.length_b   1.000
_cell.length_c   1.000
_cell.angle_alpha   90.00
_cell.angle_beta   90.00
_cell.angle_gamma   90.00
#
_symmetry.space_group_name_H-M   'P 1'
#
loop_
_entity.id
_entity.type
_entity.pdbx_description
1 polymer ?
#
loop_
_entity_poly.entity_id
_entity_poly.type
_entity_poly.pdbx_seq_one_letter_code
_entity_poly.pdbx_strand_id
1 'polypeptide(L)'
;MAPTQSIEIYLSCSPEDEELGSKLAKHLKALELDGVITVWQNRDISAGAERANEIDKRLNSARIILLLISPDFFASDEHWKRDVPKAIERHKTKEACVIPVLLRPCDWKRVQFGGLQALPRNETAITSWQNQDEAFNEIAEEIRKAIENKSDVIRLPQKDKRRFKIPWRSLRTLLKASMGVTALVIIIRLGGILQSLELAAYDELMRFQLSYFPQEQQDKKLLIINITKEDAAKEEERASKSGGKNGTLTDASLASLLKKLIENQPLSIGLDFYRNYPSRDKALTDLLKNKNIFALCKAPETEDSNDKGIDPPREISRNRIGFSDTAQQKEGILRRQLLSLFLDNSKSGCKSRNAFNLVLARSYLASMGKKGRNQEAFDSDGNLQDLIINDVVLEQLKTPHTGGYRGIDFRGYQILLDYWSFCQDGNNCSPYKIAKKFSLKQVLDENLLKKEDVENRIVLIGIEDNSYANDRVDTPSQQGVPGFIVQAQMLSYLLRIALGEQRQLRVWSLGYEMLWILAWSLVGGILAQLYKSPRSLILSGGVALTSLCVVCLIFFISPIKLWVPLVPSAFTFLGTGGVIVFISFRIR
;
A
#
# COMPACT_ATOMS: atom_id res chain seq x y z
N MET A 1 23.46 45.05 5.38
CA MET A 1 22.63 45.30 6.58
C MET A 1 21.27 44.66 6.32
N ALA A 2 20.77 43.81 7.22
CA ALA A 2 19.44 43.23 7.09
C ALA A 2 18.38 44.31 7.39
N PRO A 3 17.22 44.34 6.72
CA PRO A 3 16.19 45.34 6.98
C PRO A 3 15.67 45.16 8.41
N THR A 4 15.72 46.23 9.21
CA THR A 4 15.00 46.35 10.47
C THR A 4 13.51 46.16 10.20
N GLN A 5 12.91 45.14 10.81
CA GLN A 5 11.52 44.76 10.56
C GLN A 5 10.60 45.79 11.25
N SER A 6 9.92 46.64 10.49
CA SER A 6 8.98 47.63 11.02
C SER A 6 7.81 46.96 11.73
N ILE A 7 7.29 47.58 12.80
CA ILE A 7 6.17 47.05 13.57
C ILE A 7 4.86 47.48 12.91
N GLU A 8 4.08 46.52 12.42
CA GLU A 8 2.75 46.80 11.87
C GLU A 8 1.75 47.18 12.97
N ILE A 9 1.11 48.35 12.82
CA ILE A 9 0.03 48.87 13.64
C ILE A 9 -1.29 48.82 12.84
N TYR A 10 -2.29 48.13 13.38
CA TYR A 10 -3.65 48.11 12.83
C TYR A 10 -4.55 49.07 13.60
N LEU A 11 -5.20 49.99 12.89
CA LEU A 11 -6.17 50.93 13.44
C LEU A 11 -7.60 50.41 13.21
N SER A 12 -8.24 49.92 14.26
CA SER A 12 -9.66 49.53 14.23
C SER A 12 -10.52 50.75 14.56
N CYS A 13 -11.20 51.28 13.55
CA CYS A 13 -12.01 52.49 13.63
C CYS A 13 -13.36 52.29 12.95
N SER A 14 -14.43 52.76 13.58
CA SER A 14 -15.75 52.88 12.93
C SER A 14 -15.70 53.88 11.77
N PRO A 15 -16.51 53.69 10.71
CA PRO A 15 -16.59 54.64 9.59
C PRO A 15 -16.91 56.08 10.02
N GLU A 16 -17.70 56.25 11.08
CA GLU A 16 -18.14 57.55 11.60
C GLU A 16 -17.01 58.33 12.29
N ASP A 17 -15.94 57.65 12.72
CA ASP A 17 -14.79 58.25 13.41
C ASP A 17 -13.52 58.32 12.55
N GLU A 18 -13.65 58.04 11.25
CA GLU A 18 -12.53 57.86 10.33
C GLU A 18 -11.68 59.14 10.17
N GLU A 19 -12.28 60.32 10.35
CA GLU A 19 -11.56 61.59 10.38
C GLU A 19 -10.61 61.68 11.58
N LEU A 20 -11.06 61.25 12.77
CA LEU A 20 -10.25 61.22 13.99
C LEU A 20 -9.16 60.16 13.88
N GLY A 21 -9.47 59.00 13.32
CA GLY A 21 -8.47 57.96 13.01
C GLY A 21 -7.41 58.45 12.02
N SER A 22 -7.80 59.21 11.00
CA SER A 22 -6.87 59.84 10.04
C SER A 22 -5.97 60.88 10.70
N LYS A 23 -6.50 61.69 11.63
CA LYS A 23 -5.70 62.65 12.41
C LYS A 23 -4.66 61.93 13.26
N LEU A 24 -5.04 60.86 13.96
CA LEU A 24 -4.09 60.05 14.73
C LEU A 24 -3.00 59.44 13.84
N ALA A 25 -3.34 58.91 12.65
CA ALA A 25 -2.33 58.40 11.72
C ALA A 25 -1.33 59.46 11.24
N LYS A 26 -1.75 60.73 11.09
CA LYS A 26 -0.84 61.83 10.78
C LYS A 26 0.16 62.08 11.92
N HIS A 27 -0.30 62.04 13.17
CA HIS A 27 0.56 62.19 14.35
C HIS A 27 1.52 60.99 14.53
N LEU A 28 1.15 59.80 14.03
CA LEU A 28 2.04 58.63 13.99
C LEU A 28 3.03 58.66 12.81
N LYS A 29 2.91 59.59 11.86
CA LYS A 29 3.72 59.61 10.63
C LYS A 29 5.21 59.80 10.91
N ALA A 30 5.57 60.53 11.97
CA ALA A 30 6.96 60.69 12.40
C ALA A 30 7.61 59.32 12.69
N LEU A 31 6.93 58.44 13.42
CA LEU A 31 7.41 57.09 13.74
C LEU A 31 7.49 56.17 12.51
N GLU A 32 6.62 56.39 11.53
CA GLU A 32 6.63 55.65 10.26
C GLU A 32 7.80 56.10 9.35
N LEU A 33 8.11 57.40 9.32
CA LEU A 33 9.27 57.94 8.60
C LEU A 33 10.61 57.48 9.21
N ASP A 34 10.65 57.31 10.54
CA ASP A 34 11.79 56.74 11.25
C ASP A 34 11.93 55.21 11.02
N GLY A 35 11.02 54.60 10.26
CA GLY A 35 11.03 53.17 9.93
C GLY A 35 10.68 52.25 11.10
N VAL A 36 10.19 52.82 12.22
CA VAL A 36 9.87 52.07 13.45
C VAL A 36 8.55 51.30 13.29
N ILE A 37 7.57 51.91 12.63
CA ILE A 37 6.23 51.37 12.47
C ILE A 37 5.75 51.43 11.03
N THR A 38 4.73 50.64 10.71
CA THR A 38 3.91 50.79 9.51
C THR A 38 2.45 50.82 9.93
N VAL A 39 1.72 51.86 9.55
CA VAL A 39 0.32 52.06 9.99
C VAL A 39 -0.62 51.60 8.89
N TRP A 40 -1.62 50.78 9.24
CA TRP A 40 -2.65 50.33 8.32
C TRP A 40 -4.04 50.71 8.83
N GLN A 41 -4.87 51.23 7.93
CA GLN A 41 -6.28 51.58 8.16
C GLN A 41 -7.19 50.90 7.13
N ASN A 42 -8.47 50.79 7.46
CA ASN A 42 -9.49 50.25 6.53
C ASN A 42 -9.56 50.99 5.18
N ARG A 43 -9.06 52.24 5.09
CA ARG A 43 -8.93 53.01 3.83
C ARG A 43 -7.88 52.45 2.86
N ASP A 44 -6.94 51.66 3.35
CA ASP A 44 -5.81 51.15 2.56
C ASP A 44 -6.17 49.89 1.75
N ILE A 45 -7.45 49.49 1.76
CA ILE A 45 -7.95 48.35 0.98
C ILE A 45 -8.00 48.73 -0.50
N SER A 46 -7.26 48.01 -1.33
CA SER A 46 -7.19 48.25 -2.78
C SER A 46 -8.53 47.95 -3.46
N ALA A 47 -8.88 48.75 -4.49
CA ALA A 47 -10.08 48.53 -5.29
C ALA A 47 -10.08 47.12 -5.90
N GLY A 48 -11.17 46.38 -5.72
CA GLY A 48 -11.31 44.98 -6.16
C GLY A 48 -10.89 43.92 -5.13
N ALA A 49 -10.30 44.30 -4.00
CA ALA A 49 -10.00 43.37 -2.92
C ALA A 49 -11.23 43.06 -2.06
N GLU A 50 -11.34 41.81 -1.59
CA GLU A 50 -12.39 41.40 -0.65
C GLU A 50 -12.09 41.97 0.74
N ARG A 51 -12.88 42.97 1.17
CA ARG A 51 -12.68 43.75 2.40
C ARG A 51 -12.49 42.90 3.65
N ALA A 52 -13.29 41.84 3.81
CA ALA A 52 -13.20 40.95 4.97
C ALA A 52 -11.83 40.23 5.06
N ASN A 53 -11.32 39.75 3.93
CA ASN A 53 -10.06 38.99 3.88
C ASN A 53 -8.83 39.87 4.14
N GLU A 54 -8.79 41.10 3.63
CA GLU A 54 -7.66 41.99 3.89
C GLU A 54 -7.68 42.50 5.34
N ILE A 55 -8.86 42.78 5.91
CA ILE A 55 -9.00 43.09 7.34
C ILE A 55 -8.51 41.91 8.19
N ASP A 56 -8.97 40.69 7.91
CA ASP A 56 -8.56 39.50 8.68
C ASP A 56 -7.06 39.23 8.60
N LYS A 57 -6.46 39.44 7.43
CA LYS A 57 -5.02 39.30 7.21
C LYS A 57 -4.22 40.31 8.03
N ARG A 58 -4.63 41.59 8.04
CA ARG A 58 -3.93 42.66 8.78
C ARG A 58 -4.16 42.59 10.28
N LEU A 59 -5.38 42.27 10.68
CA LEU A 59 -5.72 41.95 12.07
C LEU A 59 -4.98 40.71 12.57
N ASN A 60 -4.46 39.83 11.71
CA ASN A 60 -3.61 38.69 12.08
C ASN A 60 -2.11 38.99 12.05
N SER A 61 -1.64 39.92 11.20
CA SER A 61 -0.22 40.25 11.07
C SER A 61 0.23 41.37 12.01
N ALA A 62 -0.67 42.31 12.34
CA ALA A 62 -0.34 43.47 13.17
C ALA A 62 0.13 43.05 14.56
N ARG A 63 1.18 43.73 15.03
CA ARG A 63 1.80 43.49 16.35
C ARG A 63 1.27 44.45 17.40
N ILE A 64 0.76 45.61 16.97
CA ILE A 64 0.00 46.54 17.79
C ILE A 64 -1.36 46.74 17.14
N ILE A 65 -2.41 46.63 17.93
CA ILE A 65 -3.80 46.83 17.51
C ILE A 65 -4.34 47.98 18.34
N LEU A 66 -4.67 49.10 17.69
CA LEU A 66 -5.31 50.24 18.34
C LEU A 66 -6.81 50.14 18.12
N LEU A 67 -7.56 50.03 19.21
CA LEU A 67 -9.02 50.06 19.18
C LEU A 67 -9.46 51.51 19.39
N LEU A 68 -9.98 52.16 18.35
CA LEU A 68 -10.41 53.56 18.43
C LEU A 68 -11.86 53.61 18.91
N ILE A 69 -12.03 53.81 20.21
CA ILE A 69 -13.29 53.61 20.92
C ILE A 69 -14.14 54.88 20.90
N SER A 70 -15.39 54.68 20.55
CA SER A 70 -16.45 55.69 20.51
C SER A 70 -17.82 55.02 20.70
N PRO A 71 -18.91 55.78 20.88
CA PRO A 71 -20.26 55.21 20.84
C PRO A 71 -20.55 54.41 19.56
N ASP A 72 -20.08 54.88 18.39
CA ASP A 72 -20.32 54.21 17.11
C ASP A 72 -19.46 52.95 16.93
N PHE A 73 -18.27 52.91 17.54
CA PHE A 73 -17.46 51.69 17.61
C PHE A 73 -18.19 50.54 18.31
N PHE A 74 -18.94 50.83 19.38
CA PHE A 74 -19.76 49.83 20.08
C PHE A 74 -21.06 49.49 19.34
N ALA A 75 -21.62 50.43 18.58
CA ALA A 75 -22.85 50.23 17.82
C ALA A 75 -22.65 49.38 16.55
N SER A 76 -21.41 49.31 16.03
CA SER A 76 -21.07 48.54 14.83
C SER A 76 -20.86 47.05 15.14
N ASP A 77 -21.81 46.21 14.73
CA ASP A 77 -21.76 44.75 14.89
C ASP A 77 -20.50 44.11 14.27
N GLU A 78 -19.99 44.65 13.17
CA GLU A 78 -18.78 44.13 12.51
C GLU A 78 -17.51 44.37 13.33
N HIS A 79 -17.32 45.55 13.90
CA HIS A 79 -16.13 45.86 14.71
C HIS A 79 -16.21 45.19 16.08
N TRP A 80 -17.40 45.22 16.69
CA TRP A 80 -17.62 44.67 18.03
C TRP A 80 -17.61 43.14 18.07
N LYS A 81 -18.29 42.46 17.13
CA LYS A 81 -18.42 40.99 17.17
C LYS A 81 -17.27 40.26 16.47
N ARG A 82 -16.62 40.87 15.47
CA ARG A 82 -15.53 40.23 14.71
C ARG A 82 -14.14 40.61 15.19
N ASP A 83 -13.83 41.91 15.22
CA ASP A 83 -12.46 42.37 15.41
C ASP A 83 -12.01 42.31 16.88
N VAL A 84 -12.89 42.71 17.81
CA VAL A 84 -12.58 42.78 19.25
C VAL A 84 -12.25 41.41 19.87
N PRO A 85 -13.03 40.33 19.71
CA PRO A 85 -12.71 39.04 20.32
C PRO A 85 -11.34 38.50 19.87
N LYS A 86 -11.05 38.64 18.58
CA LYS A 86 -9.79 38.20 17.96
C LYS A 86 -8.60 39.03 18.45
N ALA A 87 -8.75 40.36 18.53
CA ALA A 87 -7.72 41.24 19.06
C ALA A 87 -7.38 40.90 20.53
N ILE A 88 -8.40 40.66 21.36
CA ILE A 88 -8.23 40.33 22.77
C ILE A 88 -7.64 38.93 22.98
N GLU A 89 -8.00 37.96 22.15
CA GLU A 89 -7.35 36.65 22.15
C GLU A 89 -5.85 36.79 21.87
N ARG A 90 -5.48 37.51 20.80
CA ARG A 90 -4.07 37.78 20.44
C ARG A 90 -3.33 38.57 21.51
N HIS A 91 -4.03 39.42 22.26
CA HIS A 91 -3.46 40.11 23.41
C HIS A 91 -3.14 39.15 24.56
N LYS A 92 -4.08 38.27 24.91
CA LYS A 92 -3.91 37.28 25.99
C LYS A 92 -2.79 36.29 25.67
N THR A 93 -2.63 35.90 24.40
CA THR A 93 -1.56 35.00 23.95
C THR A 93 -0.20 35.69 23.76
N LYS A 94 -0.11 37.00 24.02
CA LYS A 94 1.08 37.86 23.82
C LYS A 94 1.57 37.91 22.36
N GLU A 95 0.70 37.60 21.40
CA GLU A 95 1.00 37.68 19.96
C GLU A 95 0.82 39.10 19.41
N ALA A 96 -0.02 39.92 20.05
CA ALA A 96 -0.20 41.34 19.75
C ALA A 96 -0.38 42.18 21.03
N CYS A 97 -0.08 43.47 20.94
CA CYS A 97 -0.42 44.45 21.96
C CYS A 97 -1.71 45.17 21.56
N VAL A 98 -2.79 45.00 22.32
CA VAL A 98 -4.00 45.79 22.14
C VAL A 98 -3.93 47.03 23.02
N ILE A 99 -4.18 48.20 22.45
CA ILE A 99 -4.23 49.49 23.15
C ILE A 99 -5.57 50.15 22.85
N PRO A 100 -6.47 50.29 23.85
CA PRO A 100 -7.67 51.10 23.72
C PRO A 100 -7.33 52.59 23.57
N VAL A 101 -7.92 53.28 22.59
CA VAL A 101 -7.78 54.73 22.40
C VAL A 101 -9.16 55.37 22.44
N LEU A 102 -9.41 56.24 23.41
CA LEU A 102 -10.73 56.83 23.63
C LEU A 102 -10.93 58.07 22.76
N LEU A 103 -11.67 57.95 21.66
CA LEU A 103 -11.95 59.06 20.75
C LEU A 103 -13.05 59.98 21.30
N ARG A 104 -14.19 59.39 21.70
CA ARG A 104 -15.40 60.08 22.19
C ARG A 104 -15.84 59.53 23.54
N PRO A 105 -16.53 60.33 24.40
CA PRO A 105 -17.01 59.85 25.69
C PRO A 105 -17.97 58.66 25.54
N CYS A 106 -17.68 57.54 26.20
CA CYS A 106 -18.51 56.32 26.21
C CYS A 106 -18.18 55.39 27.40
N ASP A 107 -19.11 54.53 27.81
CA ASP A 107 -18.90 53.56 28.90
C ASP A 107 -18.12 52.33 28.43
N TRP A 108 -16.79 52.44 28.39
CA TRP A 108 -15.88 51.39 27.92
C TRP A 108 -15.29 50.52 29.04
N LYS A 109 -15.44 50.92 30.31
CA LYS A 109 -14.81 50.22 31.45
C LYS A 109 -15.45 48.87 31.78
N ARG A 110 -16.69 48.65 31.36
CA ARG A 110 -17.46 47.44 31.66
C ARG A 110 -17.30 46.31 30.64
N VAL A 111 -16.45 46.50 29.62
CA VAL A 111 -16.33 45.56 28.50
C VAL A 111 -15.05 44.70 28.56
N GLN A 112 -14.92 43.74 27.62
CA GLN A 112 -13.89 42.68 27.62
C GLN A 112 -12.43 43.17 27.67
N PHE A 113 -12.18 44.43 27.32
CA PHE A 113 -10.86 45.08 27.38
C PHE A 113 -10.80 46.26 28.36
N GLY A 114 -11.83 46.47 29.18
CA GLY A 114 -11.88 47.56 30.16
C GLY A 114 -10.80 47.48 31.25
N GLY A 115 -10.14 46.32 31.40
CA GLY A 115 -8.97 46.15 32.26
C GLY A 115 -7.63 46.55 31.62
N LEU A 116 -7.62 46.97 30.34
CA LEU A 116 -6.42 47.49 29.67
C LEU A 116 -6.28 48.98 29.91
N GLN A 117 -5.04 49.46 30.01
CA GLN A 117 -4.75 50.90 30.09
C GLN A 117 -5.14 51.57 28.76
N ALA A 118 -6.16 52.42 28.79
CA ALA A 118 -6.56 53.23 27.65
C ALA A 118 -5.65 54.47 27.49
N LEU A 119 -5.63 54.99 26.26
CA LEU A 119 -5.04 56.27 25.90
C LEU A 119 -6.14 57.27 25.49
N PRO A 120 -6.01 58.57 25.80
CA PRO A 120 -4.96 59.20 26.63
C PRO A 120 -4.98 58.66 28.07
N ARG A 121 -3.84 58.74 28.79
CA ARG A 121 -3.69 58.07 30.10
C ARG A 121 -4.63 58.62 31.17
N ASN A 122 -5.01 59.89 31.02
CA ASN A 122 -5.99 60.56 31.87
C ASN A 122 -7.44 60.14 31.58
N GLU A 123 -7.65 59.16 30.68
CA GLU A 123 -8.94 58.61 30.28
C GLU A 123 -9.94 59.66 29.75
N THR A 124 -9.44 60.83 29.35
CA THR A 124 -10.25 61.90 28.77
C THR A 124 -10.34 61.70 27.27
N ALA A 125 -11.56 61.53 26.77
CA ALA A 125 -11.82 61.34 25.34
C ALA A 125 -11.27 62.49 24.50
N ILE A 126 -10.63 62.19 23.37
CA ILE A 126 -9.95 63.19 22.52
C ILE A 126 -10.87 64.37 22.15
N THR A 127 -12.16 64.13 21.89
CA THR A 127 -13.11 65.21 21.57
C THR A 127 -13.38 66.18 22.72
N SER A 128 -13.06 65.82 23.95
CA SER A 128 -13.25 66.65 25.15
C SER A 128 -12.02 67.48 25.52
N TRP A 129 -10.92 67.35 24.77
CA TRP A 129 -9.72 68.16 24.97
C TRP A 129 -9.90 69.56 24.39
N GLN A 130 -9.36 70.57 25.07
CA GLN A 130 -9.32 71.94 24.52
C GLN A 130 -8.50 72.00 23.22
N ASN A 131 -7.41 71.23 23.16
CA ASN A 131 -6.58 71.08 21.97
C ASN A 131 -6.45 69.59 21.61
N GLN A 132 -7.05 69.19 20.49
CA GLN A 132 -7.03 67.79 20.03
C GLN A 132 -5.63 67.34 19.59
N ASP A 133 -4.81 68.26 19.06
CA ASP A 133 -3.45 67.92 18.61
C ASP A 133 -2.53 67.58 19.78
N GLU A 134 -2.73 68.20 20.96
CA GLU A 134 -2.03 67.82 22.19
C GLU A 134 -2.41 66.40 22.64
N ALA A 135 -3.70 66.05 22.55
CA ALA A 135 -4.18 64.71 22.87
C ALA A 135 -3.58 63.65 21.93
N PHE A 136 -3.56 63.91 20.62
CA PHE A 136 -2.97 63.01 19.63
C PHE A 136 -1.44 62.89 19.81
N ASN A 137 -0.75 63.97 20.16
CA ASN A 137 0.68 63.95 20.43
C ASN A 137 1.00 63.12 21.69
N GLU A 138 0.21 63.24 22.76
CA GLU A 138 0.36 62.37 23.95
C GLU A 138 0.20 60.89 23.56
N ILE A 139 -0.82 60.57 22.77
CA ILE A 139 -1.06 59.19 22.30
C ILE A 139 0.13 58.68 21.48
N ALA A 140 0.68 59.49 20.58
CA ALA A 140 1.83 59.12 19.76
C ALA A 140 3.09 58.85 20.62
N GLU A 141 3.38 59.69 21.61
CA GLU A 141 4.50 59.48 22.54
C GLU A 141 4.30 58.23 23.41
N GLU A 142 3.09 57.96 23.87
CA GLU A 142 2.80 56.75 24.64
C GLU A 142 2.90 55.48 23.79
N ILE A 143 2.53 55.53 22.51
CA ILE A 143 2.76 54.43 21.56
C ILE A 143 4.26 54.23 21.34
N ARG A 144 5.05 55.30 21.19
CA ARG A 144 6.52 55.22 21.10
C ARG A 144 7.09 54.52 22.34
N LYS A 145 6.73 54.95 23.55
CA LYS A 145 7.16 54.31 24.80
C LYS A 145 6.72 52.86 24.89
N ALA A 146 5.52 52.53 24.42
CA ALA A 146 5.03 51.15 24.39
C ALA A 146 5.84 50.26 23.44
N ILE A 147 6.30 50.81 22.31
CA ILE A 147 7.19 50.12 21.36
C ILE A 147 8.58 49.93 21.96
N GLU A 148 9.15 50.98 22.57
CA GLU A 148 10.48 50.96 23.19
C GLU A 148 10.54 50.01 24.39
N ASN A 149 9.59 50.10 25.32
CA ASN A 149 9.53 49.20 26.49
C ASN A 149 9.23 47.74 26.10
N LYS A 150 8.55 47.52 24.97
CA LYS A 150 8.32 46.18 24.44
C LYS A 150 9.37 45.74 23.44
N SER A 151 10.42 46.51 23.16
CA SER A 151 11.48 46.09 22.23
C SER A 151 12.26 44.85 22.73
N ASP A 152 12.21 44.55 24.04
CA ASP A 152 12.67 43.27 24.62
C ASP A 152 11.64 42.12 24.53
N VAL A 153 10.36 42.43 24.34
CA VAL A 153 9.23 41.47 24.28
C VAL A 153 8.72 41.26 22.84
N ILE A 154 9.14 42.11 21.90
CA ILE A 154 8.85 42.10 20.46
C ILE A 154 9.98 41.37 19.70
N ARG A 155 10.76 40.51 20.36
CA ARG A 155 11.22 39.31 19.65
C ARG A 155 9.96 38.58 19.22
N LEU A 156 9.86 38.29 17.92
CA LEU A 156 8.86 37.39 17.37
C LEU A 156 8.64 36.26 18.40
N PRO A 157 7.44 35.67 18.58
CA PRO A 157 7.46 34.24 18.67
C PRO A 157 8.18 33.83 17.39
N GLN A 158 9.50 33.63 17.49
CA GLN A 158 10.07 32.46 16.88
C GLN A 158 9.11 31.40 17.37
N LYS A 159 8.10 31.09 16.54
CA LYS A 159 7.81 29.71 16.25
C LYS A 159 9.20 29.16 16.17
N ASP A 160 9.63 28.50 17.23
CA ASP A 160 10.86 27.77 17.22
C ASP A 160 10.66 26.94 15.96
N LYS A 161 11.22 27.40 14.84
CA LYS A 161 12.01 26.56 14.01
C LYS A 161 13.06 26.13 15.01
N ARG A 162 12.69 25.14 15.84
CA ARG A 162 13.57 24.07 16.21
C ARG A 162 14.08 23.66 14.84
N ARG A 163 15.15 24.33 14.38
CA ARG A 163 16.20 23.63 13.69
C ARG A 163 16.44 22.50 14.66
N PHE A 164 15.92 21.33 14.31
CA PHE A 164 16.01 20.12 15.08
C PHE A 164 17.50 19.85 15.24
N LYS A 165 18.14 20.55 16.18
CA LYS A 165 19.51 20.30 16.59
C LYS A 165 19.37 19.15 17.56
N ILE A 166 19.24 17.95 17.02
CA ILE A 166 19.43 16.71 17.77
C ILE A 166 20.84 16.86 18.38
N PRO A 167 21.00 16.92 19.71
CA PRO A 167 22.31 17.07 20.32
C PRO A 167 23.21 15.94 19.81
N TRP A 168 24.47 16.22 19.49
CA TRP A 168 25.36 15.21 18.90
C TRP A 168 25.54 13.96 19.79
N ARG A 169 25.39 14.12 21.12
CA ARG A 169 25.30 13.01 22.08
C ARG A 169 24.03 12.17 21.90
N SER A 170 22.87 12.80 21.65
CA SER A 170 21.57 12.15 21.38
C SER A 170 21.55 11.40 20.05
N LEU A 171 22.30 11.89 19.06
CA LEU A 171 22.46 11.22 17.77
C LEU A 171 23.27 9.93 17.91
N ARG A 172 24.35 9.94 18.73
CA ARG A 172 25.15 8.74 19.01
C ARG A 172 24.33 7.66 19.74
N THR A 173 23.51 8.04 20.72
CA THR A 173 22.61 7.09 21.41
C THR A 173 21.55 6.53 20.46
N LEU A 174 20.95 7.37 19.61
CA LEU A 174 20.01 6.93 18.58
C LEU A 174 20.64 5.89 17.66
N LEU A 175 21.80 6.19 17.06
CA LEU A 175 22.47 5.28 16.13
C LEU A 175 22.82 3.94 16.80
N LYS A 176 23.37 3.96 18.02
CA LYS A 176 23.69 2.73 18.77
C LYS A 176 22.43 1.92 19.10
N ALA A 177 21.37 2.58 19.56
CA ALA A 177 20.09 1.91 19.84
C ALA A 177 19.50 1.30 18.56
N SER A 178 19.44 2.06 17.47
CA SER A 178 18.91 1.60 16.19
C SER A 178 19.69 0.42 15.63
N MET A 179 21.03 0.49 15.63
CA MET A 179 21.87 -0.62 15.19
C MET A 179 21.70 -1.86 16.08
N GLY A 180 21.67 -1.69 17.41
CA GLY A 180 21.50 -2.79 18.35
C GLY A 180 20.15 -3.49 18.21
N VAL A 181 19.06 -2.73 18.15
CA VAL A 181 17.70 -3.26 17.96
C VAL A 181 17.57 -3.91 16.59
N THR A 182 18.11 -3.30 15.53
CA THR A 182 18.07 -3.88 14.18
C THR A 182 18.83 -5.19 14.12
N ALA A 183 20.05 -5.26 14.69
CA ALA A 183 20.82 -6.49 14.76
C ALA A 183 20.07 -7.60 15.52
N LEU A 184 19.46 -7.27 16.66
CA LEU A 184 18.64 -8.20 17.43
C LEU A 184 17.46 -8.74 16.62
N VAL A 185 16.69 -7.86 15.98
CA VAL A 185 15.55 -8.28 15.15
C VAL A 185 15.99 -9.10 13.96
N ILE A 186 17.11 -8.76 13.31
CA ILE A 186 17.67 -9.58 12.22
C ILE A 186 18.04 -10.97 12.73
N ILE A 187 18.68 -11.10 13.90
CA ILE A 187 19.01 -12.40 14.50
C ILE A 187 17.75 -13.22 14.76
N ILE A 188 16.73 -12.62 15.38
CA ILE A 188 15.42 -13.27 15.63
C ILE A 188 14.78 -13.71 14.30
N ARG A 189 14.83 -12.85 13.29
CA ARG A 189 14.30 -13.11 11.95
C ARG A 189 15.05 -14.24 11.27
N LEU A 190 16.38 -14.30 11.34
CA LEU A 190 17.20 -15.37 10.79
C LEU A 190 16.94 -16.72 11.49
N GLY A 191 16.65 -16.69 12.80
CA GLY A 191 16.20 -17.85 13.56
C GLY A 191 14.78 -18.34 13.23
N GLY A 192 14.03 -17.64 12.37
CA GLY A 192 12.70 -18.05 11.90
C GLY A 192 11.54 -17.75 12.84
N ILE A 193 11.79 -17.07 13.96
CA ILE A 193 10.75 -16.72 14.94
C ILE A 193 9.69 -15.78 14.33
N LEU A 194 10.09 -14.90 13.40
CA LEU A 194 9.17 -13.96 12.74
C LEU A 194 8.47 -14.52 11.49
N GLN A 195 8.81 -15.74 11.06
CA GLN A 195 8.32 -16.28 9.77
C GLN A 195 6.80 -16.30 9.69
N SER A 196 6.11 -16.89 10.66
CA SER A 196 4.65 -17.01 10.62
C SER A 196 3.94 -15.65 10.60
N LEU A 197 4.51 -14.64 11.28
CA LEU A 197 3.99 -13.26 11.24
C LEU A 197 4.25 -12.60 9.89
N GLU A 198 5.45 -12.75 9.30
CA GLU A 198 5.77 -12.21 7.97
C GLU A 198 4.89 -12.84 6.88
N LEU A 199 4.62 -14.14 6.96
CA LEU A 199 3.75 -14.86 6.03
C LEU A 199 2.28 -14.49 6.21
N ALA A 200 1.81 -14.32 7.46
CA ALA A 200 0.46 -13.80 7.72
C ALA A 200 0.29 -12.38 7.16
N ALA A 201 1.29 -11.52 7.33
CA ALA A 201 1.28 -10.18 6.74
C ALA A 201 1.28 -10.21 5.20
N TYR A 202 2.02 -11.13 4.58
CA TYR A 202 1.96 -11.37 3.14
C TYR A 202 0.55 -11.77 2.69
N ASP A 203 -0.12 -12.66 3.43
CA ASP A 203 -1.46 -13.13 3.09
C ASP A 203 -2.51 -12.02 3.18
N GLU A 204 -2.37 -11.10 4.15
CA GLU A 204 -3.22 -9.91 4.24
C GLU A 204 -2.99 -8.96 3.06
N LEU A 205 -1.73 -8.73 2.66
CA LEU A 205 -1.42 -7.92 1.47
C LEU A 205 -2.03 -8.54 0.20
N MET A 206 -1.92 -9.86 0.04
CA MET A 206 -2.52 -10.59 -1.07
C MET A 206 -4.05 -10.49 -1.06
N ARG A 207 -4.70 -10.69 0.10
CA ARG A 207 -6.16 -10.54 0.24
C ARG A 207 -6.62 -9.12 -0.08
N PHE A 208 -5.88 -8.11 0.37
CA PHE A 208 -6.17 -6.72 0.05
C PHE A 208 -6.10 -6.49 -1.47
N GLN A 209 -5.04 -6.95 -2.12
CA GLN A 209 -4.89 -6.84 -3.58
C GLN A 209 -6.09 -7.48 -4.30
N LEU A 210 -6.46 -8.70 -3.92
CA LEU A 210 -7.53 -9.46 -4.58
C LEU A 210 -8.91 -8.84 -4.39
N SER A 211 -9.15 -8.14 -3.27
CA SER A 211 -10.44 -7.52 -2.96
C SER A 211 -10.60 -6.12 -3.55
N TYR A 212 -9.54 -5.30 -3.53
CA TYR A 212 -9.61 -3.88 -3.93
C TYR A 212 -9.06 -3.61 -5.34
N PHE A 213 -8.26 -4.51 -5.89
CA PHE A 213 -7.71 -4.41 -7.25
C PHE A 213 -8.02 -5.66 -8.08
N PRO A 214 -9.30 -6.03 -8.23
CA PRO A 214 -9.70 -7.16 -9.04
C PRO A 214 -9.51 -6.87 -10.53
N GLN A 215 -9.51 -7.93 -11.32
CA GLN A 215 -9.39 -7.84 -12.77
C GLN A 215 -10.74 -7.51 -13.40
N GLU A 216 -10.72 -6.68 -14.44
CA GLU A 216 -11.94 -6.20 -15.10
C GLU A 216 -12.68 -7.31 -15.86
N GLN A 217 -11.95 -8.32 -16.33
CA GLN A 217 -12.50 -9.39 -17.16
C GLN A 217 -11.85 -10.72 -16.81
N GLN A 218 -12.55 -11.81 -17.08
CA GLN A 218 -12.00 -13.15 -17.00
C GLN A 218 -10.84 -13.37 -17.97
N ASP A 219 -9.92 -14.28 -17.63
CA ASP A 219 -8.79 -14.59 -18.49
C ASP A 219 -9.30 -15.30 -19.77
N LYS A 220 -9.32 -14.55 -20.87
CA LYS A 220 -9.78 -15.01 -22.18
C LYS A 220 -8.86 -16.07 -22.79
N LYS A 221 -7.63 -16.23 -22.29
CA LYS A 221 -6.68 -17.24 -22.75
C LYS A 221 -7.06 -18.64 -22.27
N LEU A 222 -7.88 -18.73 -21.22
CA LEU A 222 -8.24 -19.96 -20.54
C LEU A 222 -9.74 -20.28 -20.71
N LEU A 223 -10.03 -21.58 -20.75
CA LEU A 223 -11.36 -22.17 -20.60
C LEU A 223 -11.25 -23.30 -19.59
N ILE A 224 -12.19 -23.40 -18.65
CA ILE A 224 -12.19 -24.47 -17.66
C ILE A 224 -13.39 -25.39 -17.92
N ILE A 225 -13.13 -26.68 -18.06
CA ILE A 225 -14.15 -27.72 -18.03
C ILE A 225 -14.11 -28.34 -16.64
N ASN A 226 -15.16 -28.06 -15.87
CA ASN A 226 -15.30 -28.50 -14.50
C ASN A 226 -16.14 -29.78 -14.43
N ILE A 227 -15.53 -30.89 -14.02
CA ILE A 227 -16.27 -32.12 -13.76
C ILE A 227 -16.83 -32.00 -12.34
N THR A 228 -18.11 -31.67 -12.26
CA THR A 228 -18.79 -31.44 -10.99
C THR A 228 -18.87 -32.72 -10.16
N LYS A 229 -19.18 -32.60 -8.86
CA LYS A 229 -19.42 -33.77 -8.00
C LYS A 229 -20.51 -34.70 -8.53
N GLU A 230 -21.57 -34.13 -9.08
CA GLU A 230 -22.66 -34.90 -9.70
C GLU A 230 -22.22 -35.62 -10.97
N ASP A 231 -21.40 -34.97 -11.79
CA ASP A 231 -20.84 -35.58 -12.99
C ASP A 231 -19.87 -36.72 -12.63
N ALA A 232 -19.01 -36.50 -11.63
CA ALA A 232 -18.05 -37.48 -11.14
C ALA A 232 -18.75 -38.72 -10.56
N ALA A 233 -19.80 -38.56 -9.75
CA ALA A 233 -20.56 -39.68 -9.20
C ALA A 233 -21.23 -40.53 -10.30
N LYS A 234 -21.76 -39.89 -11.34
CA LYS A 234 -22.33 -40.60 -12.50
C LYS A 234 -21.27 -41.34 -13.30
N GLU A 235 -20.08 -40.75 -13.45
CA GLU A 235 -18.95 -41.41 -14.10
C GLU A 235 -18.44 -42.60 -13.29
N GLU A 236 -18.41 -42.50 -11.96
CA GLU A 236 -18.03 -43.63 -11.09
C GLU A 236 -19.04 -44.78 -11.16
N GLU A 237 -20.34 -44.47 -11.22
CA GLU A 237 -21.38 -45.49 -11.44
C GLU A 237 -21.21 -46.18 -12.81
N ARG A 238 -20.92 -45.42 -13.87
CA ARG A 238 -20.62 -45.95 -15.21
C ARG A 238 -19.34 -46.77 -15.24
N ALA A 239 -18.29 -46.32 -14.54
CA ALA A 239 -17.02 -47.01 -14.42
C ALA A 239 -17.19 -48.36 -13.72
N SER A 240 -17.94 -48.40 -12.62
CA SER A 240 -18.25 -49.63 -11.87
C SER A 240 -18.95 -50.68 -12.74
N LYS A 241 -19.84 -50.25 -13.65
CA LYS A 241 -20.54 -51.14 -14.60
C LYS A 241 -19.67 -51.64 -15.76
N SER A 242 -18.61 -50.92 -16.10
CA SER A 242 -17.74 -51.19 -17.27
C SER A 242 -16.34 -51.69 -16.89
N GLY A 243 -16.08 -51.95 -15.60
CA GLY A 243 -14.77 -52.35 -15.08
C GLY A 243 -13.70 -51.26 -15.25
N GLY A 244 -14.13 -49.99 -15.23
CA GLY A 244 -13.28 -48.79 -15.21
C GLY A 244 -12.70 -48.52 -13.82
N LYS A 245 -11.64 -47.72 -13.74
CA LYS A 245 -11.04 -47.33 -12.46
C LYS A 245 -11.77 -46.14 -11.85
N ASN A 246 -12.08 -46.21 -10.55
CA ASN A 246 -12.53 -45.09 -9.75
C ASN A 246 -11.40 -44.04 -9.76
N GLY A 247 -11.72 -42.77 -10.01
CA GLY A 247 -10.64 -41.77 -10.04
C GLY A 247 -10.77 -40.63 -11.04
N THR A 248 -11.53 -40.86 -12.11
CA THR A 248 -11.36 -40.15 -13.38
C THR A 248 -12.56 -40.39 -14.29
N LEU A 249 -12.67 -39.61 -15.37
CA LEU A 249 -13.63 -39.86 -16.44
C LEU A 249 -13.44 -41.26 -17.05
N THR A 250 -14.56 -41.88 -17.44
CA THR A 250 -14.56 -43.11 -18.23
C THR A 250 -13.96 -42.84 -19.62
N ASP A 251 -13.43 -43.89 -20.26
CA ASP A 251 -12.81 -43.77 -21.58
C ASP A 251 -13.80 -43.20 -22.62
N ALA A 252 -15.06 -43.63 -22.58
CA ALA A 252 -16.12 -43.16 -23.48
C ALA A 252 -16.49 -41.68 -23.25
N SER A 253 -16.62 -41.24 -21.99
CA SER A 253 -16.94 -39.84 -21.68
C SER A 253 -15.76 -38.92 -22.01
N LEU A 254 -14.53 -39.35 -21.73
CA LEU A 254 -13.33 -38.59 -22.12
C LEU A 254 -13.18 -38.51 -23.64
N ALA A 255 -13.42 -39.60 -24.37
CA ALA A 255 -13.41 -39.59 -25.84
C ALA A 255 -14.44 -38.61 -26.40
N SER A 256 -15.68 -38.65 -25.90
CA SER A 256 -16.76 -37.75 -26.33
C SER A 256 -16.42 -36.27 -26.04
N LEU A 257 -15.90 -36.00 -24.85
CA LEU A 257 -15.46 -34.66 -24.45
C LEU A 257 -14.35 -34.15 -25.36
N LEU A 258 -13.28 -34.94 -25.54
CA LEU A 258 -12.12 -34.56 -26.35
C LEU A 258 -12.50 -34.36 -27.81
N LYS A 259 -13.33 -35.24 -28.38
CA LYS A 259 -13.82 -35.10 -29.75
C LYS A 259 -14.51 -33.74 -29.95
N LYS A 260 -15.46 -33.41 -29.08
CA LYS A 260 -16.20 -32.15 -29.16
C LYS A 260 -15.33 -30.92 -28.94
N LEU A 261 -14.36 -31.00 -28.02
CA LEU A 261 -13.40 -29.92 -27.84
C LEU A 261 -12.53 -29.75 -29.09
N ILE A 262 -11.94 -30.82 -29.62
CA ILE A 262 -11.04 -30.77 -30.79
C ILE A 262 -11.76 -30.22 -32.03
N GLU A 263 -13.02 -30.58 -32.26
CA GLU A 263 -13.86 -30.03 -33.35
C GLU A 263 -13.96 -28.49 -33.29
N ASN A 264 -13.90 -27.91 -32.09
CA ASN A 264 -13.95 -26.47 -31.87
C ASN A 264 -12.55 -25.79 -31.83
N GLN A 265 -11.50 -26.49 -32.29
CA GLN A 265 -10.15 -25.94 -32.54
C GLN A 265 -9.47 -25.25 -31.32
N PRO A 266 -9.32 -25.92 -30.18
CA PRO A 266 -8.58 -25.40 -29.03
C PRO A 266 -7.10 -25.35 -29.36
N LEU A 267 -6.42 -24.40 -28.73
CA LEU A 267 -4.97 -24.25 -28.86
C LEU A 267 -4.24 -25.36 -28.10
N SER A 268 -4.69 -25.68 -26.89
CA SER A 268 -4.17 -26.79 -26.08
C SER A 268 -5.25 -27.27 -25.12
N ILE A 269 -5.24 -28.56 -24.80
CA ILE A 269 -6.13 -29.21 -23.84
C ILE A 269 -5.26 -29.83 -22.75
N GLY A 270 -5.37 -29.34 -21.52
CA GLY A 270 -4.70 -29.89 -20.35
C GLY A 270 -5.65 -30.81 -19.56
N LEU A 271 -5.22 -32.06 -19.37
CA LEU A 271 -5.89 -33.04 -18.51
C LEU A 271 -5.34 -32.94 -17.09
N ASP A 272 -6.09 -32.30 -16.20
CA ASP A 272 -5.71 -32.05 -14.81
C ASP A 272 -6.32 -33.10 -13.87
N PHE A 273 -6.03 -34.36 -14.16
CA PHE A 273 -6.34 -35.51 -13.33
C PHE A 273 -5.39 -36.67 -13.67
N TYR A 274 -5.12 -37.54 -12.70
CA TYR A 274 -4.17 -38.63 -12.90
C TYR A 274 -4.75 -39.75 -13.75
N ARG A 275 -4.01 -40.15 -14.78
CA ARG A 275 -4.34 -41.30 -15.63
C ARG A 275 -3.12 -42.19 -15.84
N ASN A 276 -2.83 -43.02 -14.85
CA ASN A 276 -1.67 -43.93 -14.82
C ASN A 276 -1.93 -45.30 -15.50
N TYR A 277 -2.84 -45.35 -16.46
CA TYR A 277 -3.26 -46.60 -17.10
C TYR A 277 -3.60 -46.38 -18.58
N PRO A 278 -3.36 -47.38 -19.43
CA PRO A 278 -3.67 -47.27 -20.85
C PRO A 278 -5.18 -47.29 -21.09
N SER A 279 -5.64 -46.61 -22.14
CA SER A 279 -7.01 -46.69 -22.61
C SER A 279 -7.32 -48.06 -23.22
N ARG A 280 -8.53 -48.56 -22.95
CA ARG A 280 -9.06 -49.75 -23.63
C ARG A 280 -9.82 -49.38 -24.90
N ASP A 281 -10.20 -48.12 -25.04
CA ASP A 281 -10.89 -47.57 -26.20
C ASP A 281 -9.88 -47.08 -27.24
N LYS A 282 -9.96 -47.66 -28.45
CA LYS A 282 -9.11 -47.27 -29.57
C LYS A 282 -9.38 -45.83 -30.01
N ALA A 283 -10.63 -45.36 -29.96
CA ALA A 283 -10.99 -44.00 -30.33
C ALA A 283 -10.32 -42.99 -29.38
N LEU A 284 -10.38 -43.23 -28.07
CA LEU A 284 -9.68 -42.41 -27.09
C LEU A 284 -8.16 -42.45 -27.28
N THR A 285 -7.60 -43.64 -27.53
CA THR A 285 -6.16 -43.82 -27.77
C THR A 285 -5.67 -42.94 -28.92
N ASP A 286 -6.43 -42.86 -30.02
CA ASP A 286 -6.07 -42.03 -31.17
C ASP A 286 -6.28 -40.54 -30.91
N LEU A 287 -7.32 -40.17 -30.13
CA LEU A 287 -7.51 -38.78 -29.69
C LEU A 287 -6.36 -38.30 -28.80
N LEU A 288 -5.91 -39.10 -27.82
CA LEU A 288 -4.82 -38.74 -26.89
C LEU A 288 -3.48 -38.49 -27.60
N LYS A 289 -3.27 -39.07 -28.79
CA LYS A 289 -2.08 -38.79 -29.62
C LYS A 289 -2.08 -37.39 -30.23
N ASN A 290 -3.21 -36.68 -30.26
CA ASN A 290 -3.31 -35.33 -30.80
C ASN A 290 -2.32 -34.39 -30.09
N LYS A 291 -1.49 -33.68 -30.87
CA LYS A 291 -0.42 -32.79 -30.40
C LYS A 291 -0.88 -31.69 -29.43
N ASN A 292 -2.17 -31.33 -29.45
CA ASN A 292 -2.73 -30.30 -28.59
C ASN A 292 -3.12 -30.83 -27.19
N ILE A 293 -3.00 -32.13 -26.92
CA ILE A 293 -3.36 -32.71 -25.61
C ILE A 293 -2.13 -32.86 -24.72
N PHE A 294 -2.27 -32.43 -23.48
CA PHE A 294 -1.27 -32.45 -22.43
C PHE A 294 -1.84 -33.16 -21.20
N ALA A 295 -0.98 -33.85 -20.45
CA ALA A 295 -1.39 -34.56 -19.24
C ALA A 295 -0.39 -34.36 -18.11
N LEU A 296 -0.85 -34.67 -16.91
CA LEU A 296 -0.04 -34.57 -15.71
C LEU A 296 0.63 -35.90 -15.33
N CYS A 297 1.67 -35.78 -14.51
CA CYS A 297 2.21 -36.85 -13.68
C CYS A 297 2.52 -36.30 -12.29
N LYS A 298 2.80 -37.17 -11.31
CA LYS A 298 3.27 -36.75 -9.98
C LYS A 298 4.68 -37.26 -9.76
N ALA A 299 5.61 -36.38 -9.40
CA ALA A 299 6.94 -36.79 -8.99
C ALA A 299 6.90 -37.42 -7.59
N PRO A 300 7.92 -38.23 -7.23
CA PRO A 300 8.03 -38.72 -5.87
C PRO A 300 8.29 -37.55 -4.90
N GLU A 301 7.65 -37.58 -3.74
CA GLU A 301 7.81 -36.59 -2.66
C GLU A 301 9.10 -36.83 -1.88
N THR A 302 9.58 -38.07 -1.83
CA THR A 302 10.80 -38.48 -1.13
C THR A 302 11.72 -39.30 -2.04
N GLU A 303 13.00 -39.40 -1.69
CA GLU A 303 13.94 -40.31 -2.36
C GLU A 303 13.76 -41.78 -1.92
N ASP A 304 12.76 -42.08 -1.09
CA ASP A 304 12.43 -43.45 -0.71
C ASP A 304 11.95 -44.24 -1.94
N SER A 305 12.55 -45.43 -2.12
CA SER A 305 12.17 -46.41 -3.14
C SER A 305 10.69 -46.80 -3.16
N ASN A 306 9.96 -46.60 -2.06
CA ASN A 306 8.53 -46.89 -1.96
C ASN A 306 7.64 -45.80 -2.57
N ASP A 307 8.12 -44.55 -2.64
CA ASP A 307 7.41 -43.46 -3.28
C ASP A 307 7.87 -43.34 -4.74
N LYS A 308 7.06 -43.83 -5.66
CA LYS A 308 7.35 -43.80 -7.11
C LYS A 308 6.69 -42.62 -7.83
N GLY A 309 5.90 -41.81 -7.12
CA GLY A 309 5.01 -40.84 -7.72
C GLY A 309 3.87 -41.51 -8.52
N ILE A 310 3.28 -40.76 -9.45
CA ILE A 310 2.16 -41.22 -10.30
C ILE A 310 2.57 -41.11 -11.77
N ASP A 311 2.50 -42.24 -12.47
CA ASP A 311 2.84 -42.33 -13.88
C ASP A 311 1.88 -41.52 -14.78
N PRO A 312 2.39 -40.90 -15.86
CA PRO A 312 1.54 -40.29 -16.88
C PRO A 312 0.83 -41.33 -17.76
N PRO A 313 -0.18 -40.90 -18.55
CA PRO A 313 -0.76 -41.74 -19.59
C PRO A 313 0.28 -42.12 -20.66
N ARG A 314 0.26 -43.37 -21.11
CA ARG A 314 1.26 -43.94 -22.03
C ARG A 314 1.14 -43.43 -23.46
N GLU A 315 -0.06 -42.96 -23.82
CA GLU A 315 -0.43 -42.49 -25.16
C GLU A 315 0.11 -41.09 -25.47
N ILE A 316 0.44 -40.30 -24.44
CA ILE A 316 0.90 -38.92 -24.58
C ILE A 316 2.43 -38.89 -24.55
N SER A 317 3.03 -38.13 -25.47
CA SER A 317 4.48 -38.01 -25.58
C SER A 317 5.08 -37.22 -24.40
N ARG A 318 6.32 -37.57 -24.02
CA ARG A 318 6.99 -37.01 -22.83
C ARG A 318 7.10 -35.47 -22.80
N ASN A 319 7.23 -34.83 -23.96
CA ASN A 319 7.30 -33.36 -24.07
C ASN A 319 5.95 -32.66 -23.82
N ARG A 320 4.85 -33.42 -23.73
CA ARG A 320 3.49 -32.95 -23.42
C ARG A 320 3.03 -33.39 -22.03
N ILE A 321 3.96 -33.86 -21.21
CA ILE A 321 3.72 -34.28 -19.83
C ILE A 321 4.43 -33.29 -18.90
N GLY A 322 3.73 -32.82 -17.88
CA GLY A 322 4.30 -32.00 -16.81
C GLY A 322 3.87 -32.48 -15.44
N PHE A 323 4.68 -32.18 -14.42
CA PHE A 323 4.35 -32.59 -13.06
C PHE A 323 3.32 -31.64 -12.42
N SER A 324 2.48 -32.15 -11.53
CA SER A 324 1.46 -31.38 -10.79
C SER A 324 1.90 -30.97 -9.37
N ASP A 325 3.07 -31.42 -8.93
CA ASP A 325 3.67 -31.13 -7.62
C ASP A 325 3.70 -29.63 -7.29
N THR A 326 3.37 -29.33 -6.03
CA THR A 326 3.43 -27.98 -5.48
C THR A 326 4.68 -27.81 -4.61
N ALA A 327 5.12 -26.57 -4.40
CA ALA A 327 6.22 -26.29 -3.48
C ALA A 327 5.79 -26.68 -2.05
N GLN A 328 6.52 -27.60 -1.40
CA GLN A 328 6.11 -28.19 -0.13
C GLN A 328 6.06 -27.10 0.96
N GLN A 329 5.00 -27.07 1.78
CA GLN A 329 4.80 -26.00 2.76
C GLN A 329 4.48 -26.54 4.16
N LYS A 330 5.22 -26.04 5.15
CA LYS A 330 5.02 -26.30 6.59
C LYS A 330 3.68 -25.76 7.13
N GLU A 331 3.12 -24.74 6.48
CA GLU A 331 1.92 -23.99 6.94
C GLU A 331 0.70 -24.15 6.02
N GLY A 332 0.72 -25.08 5.06
CA GLY A 332 -0.44 -25.47 4.22
C GLY A 332 -0.90 -24.47 3.14
N ILE A 333 -0.67 -23.16 3.30
CA ILE A 333 -1.11 -22.12 2.35
C ILE A 333 -0.13 -21.95 1.19
N LEU A 334 -0.55 -22.23 -0.03
CA LEU A 334 0.26 -22.09 -1.23
C LEU A 334 0.51 -20.62 -1.59
N ARG A 335 1.78 -20.26 -1.75
CA ARG A 335 2.25 -18.89 -2.03
C ARG A 335 3.35 -18.86 -3.10
N ARG A 336 3.82 -20.05 -3.48
CA ARG A 336 4.96 -20.31 -4.35
C ARG A 336 4.52 -21.39 -5.33
N GLN A 337 5.04 -21.32 -6.54
CA GLN A 337 4.87 -22.39 -7.52
C GLN A 337 6.23 -23.00 -7.86
N LEU A 338 6.22 -24.30 -8.08
CA LEU A 338 7.37 -25.06 -8.55
C LEU A 338 7.27 -25.16 -10.08
N LEU A 339 8.32 -24.75 -10.79
CA LEU A 339 8.36 -24.71 -12.25
C LEU A 339 9.21 -25.81 -12.85
N SER A 340 10.27 -26.20 -12.14
CA SER A 340 11.13 -27.31 -12.53
C SER A 340 11.62 -28.07 -11.31
N LEU A 341 11.88 -29.38 -11.44
CA LEU A 341 12.42 -30.24 -10.39
C LEU A 341 13.92 -30.48 -10.59
N PHE A 342 14.68 -30.51 -9.48
CA PHE A 342 16.10 -30.89 -9.47
C PHE A 342 16.33 -32.37 -9.17
N LEU A 343 15.30 -33.11 -8.75
CA LEU A 343 15.39 -34.53 -8.40
C LEU A 343 15.75 -35.41 -9.59
N ASP A 344 16.61 -36.41 -9.36
CA ASP A 344 16.85 -37.50 -10.30
C ASP A 344 15.64 -38.44 -10.34
N ASN A 345 14.69 -38.12 -11.22
CA ASN A 345 13.50 -38.94 -11.47
C ASN A 345 13.78 -40.15 -12.38
N SER A 346 15.03 -40.61 -12.51
CA SER A 346 15.39 -41.76 -13.36
C SER A 346 14.57 -43.02 -13.04
N LYS A 347 14.23 -43.22 -11.76
CA LYS A 347 13.45 -44.35 -11.23
C LYS A 347 11.93 -44.10 -11.14
N SER A 348 11.47 -42.85 -11.25
CA SER A 348 10.03 -42.51 -11.25
C SER A 348 9.44 -42.65 -12.66
N GLY A 349 8.14 -42.98 -12.75
CA GLY A 349 7.43 -42.88 -14.02
C GLY A 349 7.15 -41.44 -14.46
N CYS A 350 7.17 -40.47 -13.53
CA CYS A 350 7.09 -39.05 -13.85
C CYS A 350 8.47 -38.48 -14.22
N LYS A 351 8.85 -38.68 -15.48
CA LYS A 351 10.15 -38.23 -16.03
C LYS A 351 10.18 -36.75 -16.43
N SER A 352 9.08 -36.02 -16.24
CA SER A 352 9.05 -34.60 -16.61
C SER A 352 9.77 -33.77 -15.56
N ARG A 353 10.70 -32.92 -16.03
CA ARG A 353 11.36 -31.92 -15.21
C ARG A 353 10.58 -30.61 -15.10
N ASN A 354 9.52 -30.44 -15.88
CA ASN A 354 8.78 -29.18 -15.97
C ASN A 354 7.38 -29.32 -15.40
N ALA A 355 6.92 -28.28 -14.72
CA ALA A 355 5.58 -28.24 -14.19
C ALA A 355 4.54 -28.25 -15.32
N PHE A 356 3.38 -28.84 -15.05
CA PHE A 356 2.27 -28.95 -16.00
C PHE A 356 1.85 -27.58 -16.56
N ASN A 357 1.70 -26.58 -15.69
CA ASN A 357 1.40 -25.20 -16.07
C ASN A 357 2.49 -24.59 -16.99
N LEU A 358 3.78 -24.89 -16.77
CA LEU A 358 4.88 -24.40 -17.59
C LEU A 358 4.88 -25.03 -18.99
N VAL A 359 4.60 -26.32 -19.08
CA VAL A 359 4.49 -27.03 -20.36
C VAL A 359 3.34 -26.45 -21.20
N LEU A 360 2.18 -26.20 -20.59
CA LEU A 360 1.04 -25.56 -21.25
C LEU A 360 1.35 -24.12 -21.66
N ALA A 361 1.99 -23.33 -20.80
CA ALA A 361 2.37 -21.94 -21.11
C ALA A 361 3.29 -21.88 -22.34
N ARG A 362 4.30 -22.76 -22.40
CA ARG A 362 5.23 -22.83 -23.54
C ARG A 362 4.53 -23.24 -24.83
N SER A 363 3.61 -24.20 -24.77
CA SER A 363 2.78 -24.60 -25.91
C SER A 363 1.99 -23.40 -26.46
N TYR A 364 1.36 -22.62 -25.57
CA TYR A 364 0.59 -21.44 -25.96
C TYR A 364 1.44 -20.34 -26.57
N LEU A 365 2.61 -20.06 -26.01
CA LEU A 365 3.50 -19.04 -26.57
C LEU A 365 4.04 -19.47 -27.94
N ALA A 366 4.37 -20.75 -28.11
CA ALA A 366 4.84 -21.29 -29.38
C ALA A 366 3.79 -21.19 -30.49
N SER A 367 2.52 -21.48 -30.20
CA SER A 367 1.43 -21.39 -31.18
C SER A 367 1.06 -19.96 -31.57
N MET A 368 1.32 -18.98 -30.70
CA MET A 368 1.17 -17.54 -31.00
C MET A 368 2.28 -17.00 -31.93
N GLY A 369 3.18 -17.85 -32.43
CA GLY A 369 4.29 -17.45 -33.30
C GLY A 369 5.34 -16.58 -32.58
N LYS A 370 5.32 -16.55 -31.24
CA LYS A 370 6.32 -15.85 -30.44
C LYS A 370 7.65 -16.59 -30.60
N LYS A 371 8.59 -15.94 -31.30
CA LYS A 371 9.97 -16.43 -31.49
C LYS A 371 10.90 -16.12 -30.31
N GLY A 372 10.35 -15.65 -29.19
CA GLY A 372 11.13 -15.35 -28.01
C GLY A 372 11.86 -16.57 -27.50
N ARG A 373 13.02 -16.36 -26.88
CA ARG A 373 13.86 -17.43 -26.36
C ARG A 373 13.12 -18.12 -25.22
N ASN A 374 12.82 -19.40 -25.40
CA ASN A 374 12.50 -20.32 -24.31
C ASN A 374 13.79 -21.09 -24.03
N GLN A 375 14.58 -20.57 -23.09
CA GLN A 375 15.90 -21.11 -22.78
C GLN A 375 15.98 -21.49 -21.30
N GLU A 376 16.75 -22.53 -21.04
CA GLU A 376 17.06 -23.05 -19.73
C GLU A 376 18.59 -23.02 -19.62
N ALA A 377 19.10 -22.27 -18.65
CA ALA A 377 20.53 -22.32 -18.32
C ALA A 377 20.70 -23.19 -17.07
N PHE A 378 21.62 -24.14 -17.14
CA PHE A 378 21.90 -25.06 -16.04
C PHE A 378 23.26 -24.74 -15.42
N ASP A 379 23.36 -24.90 -14.11
CA ASP A 379 24.64 -24.81 -13.40
C ASP A 379 25.51 -26.06 -13.63
N SER A 380 26.70 -26.07 -13.03
CA SER A 380 27.66 -27.18 -13.18
C SER A 380 27.15 -28.51 -12.60
N ASP A 381 26.18 -28.44 -11.69
CA ASP A 381 25.55 -29.59 -11.03
C ASP A 381 24.30 -30.06 -11.81
N GLY A 382 23.95 -29.40 -12.91
CA GLY A 382 22.81 -29.74 -13.77
C GLY A 382 21.47 -29.21 -13.25
N ASN A 383 21.46 -28.32 -12.25
CA ASN A 383 20.26 -27.65 -11.76
C ASN A 383 19.92 -26.44 -12.63
N LEU A 384 18.63 -26.18 -12.80
CA LEU A 384 18.16 -25.02 -13.57
C LEU A 384 18.50 -23.73 -12.80
N GLN A 385 19.35 -22.89 -13.40
CA GLN A 385 19.80 -21.62 -12.84
C GLN A 385 18.98 -20.43 -13.36
N ASP A 386 18.75 -20.39 -14.68
CA ASP A 386 17.91 -19.36 -15.30
C ASP A 386 16.84 -20.00 -16.17
N LEU A 387 15.59 -19.58 -15.95
CA LEU A 387 14.44 -19.97 -16.74
C LEU A 387 13.92 -18.76 -17.53
N ILE A 388 14.06 -18.82 -18.85
CA ILE A 388 13.58 -17.77 -19.77
C ILE A 388 12.32 -18.25 -20.47
N ILE A 389 11.26 -17.44 -20.42
CA ILE A 389 10.00 -17.66 -21.13
C ILE A 389 9.69 -16.42 -21.96
N ASN A 390 9.65 -16.59 -23.29
CA ASN A 390 9.40 -15.49 -24.23
C ASN A 390 10.29 -14.25 -23.95
N ASP A 391 11.61 -14.46 -23.86
CA ASP A 391 12.63 -13.44 -23.54
C ASP A 391 12.56 -12.82 -22.13
N VAL A 392 11.62 -13.25 -21.28
CA VAL A 392 11.52 -12.82 -19.88
C VAL A 392 12.25 -13.82 -18.98
N VAL A 393 13.23 -13.34 -18.23
CA VAL A 393 13.92 -14.12 -17.20
C VAL A 393 13.06 -14.16 -15.95
N LEU A 394 12.68 -15.37 -15.51
CA LEU A 394 11.99 -15.55 -14.23
C LEU A 394 13.01 -15.57 -13.10
N GLU A 395 12.85 -14.76 -12.06
CA GLU A 395 13.79 -14.74 -10.93
C GLU A 395 13.42 -15.81 -9.90
N GLN A 396 14.28 -16.83 -9.73
CA GLN A 396 14.09 -17.87 -8.72
C GLN A 396 14.28 -17.34 -7.28
N LEU A 397 13.63 -17.99 -6.33
CA LEU A 397 13.99 -17.89 -4.91
C LEU A 397 15.32 -18.61 -4.63
N LYS A 398 16.43 -17.87 -4.69
CA LYS A 398 17.80 -18.43 -4.67
C LYS A 398 18.34 -18.83 -3.29
N THR A 399 17.82 -18.26 -2.20
CA THR A 399 18.42 -18.44 -0.87
C THR A 399 17.43 -19.02 0.15
N PRO A 400 17.92 -19.73 1.19
CA PRO A 400 17.04 -20.30 2.22
C PRO A 400 16.34 -19.22 3.04
N HIS A 401 16.79 -17.97 2.91
CA HIS A 401 16.40 -16.79 3.67
C HIS A 401 15.82 -15.69 2.77
N THR A 402 14.98 -16.09 1.81
CA THR A 402 14.38 -15.18 0.83
C THR A 402 13.07 -14.60 1.37
N GLY A 403 12.97 -13.27 1.49
CA GLY A 403 11.83 -12.61 2.12
C GLY A 403 11.59 -13.11 3.56
N GLY A 404 10.32 -13.36 3.90
CA GLY A 404 9.92 -13.91 5.19
C GLY A 404 10.15 -15.42 5.38
N TYR A 405 10.60 -16.15 4.36
CA TYR A 405 10.79 -17.60 4.44
C TYR A 405 12.09 -17.98 5.14
N ARG A 406 12.07 -19.07 5.92
CA ARG A 406 13.25 -19.78 6.42
C ARG A 406 13.17 -21.26 6.10
N GLY A 407 14.22 -21.77 5.45
CA GLY A 407 14.33 -23.19 5.10
C GLY A 407 13.43 -23.58 3.93
N ILE A 408 13.48 -22.80 2.84
CA ILE A 408 12.87 -23.17 1.57
C ILE A 408 13.42 -24.55 1.12
N ASP A 409 12.52 -25.43 0.70
CA ASP A 409 12.84 -26.69 0.07
C ASP A 409 13.48 -26.44 -1.31
N PHE A 410 14.76 -26.75 -1.49
CA PHE A 410 15.43 -26.61 -2.78
C PHE A 410 15.14 -27.76 -3.75
N ARG A 411 13.92 -28.30 -3.73
CA ARG A 411 13.50 -29.40 -4.62
C ARG A 411 13.47 -29.00 -6.10
N GLY A 412 13.56 -27.70 -6.40
CA GLY A 412 13.55 -27.22 -7.75
C GLY A 412 13.44 -25.70 -7.93
N TYR A 413 13.13 -25.29 -9.15
CA TYR A 413 12.97 -23.90 -9.55
C TYR A 413 11.65 -23.33 -9.05
N GLN A 414 11.69 -22.44 -8.06
CA GLN A 414 10.50 -21.88 -7.43
C GLN A 414 10.42 -20.35 -7.58
N ILE A 415 9.21 -19.85 -7.80
CA ILE A 415 8.90 -18.40 -7.81
C ILE A 415 7.69 -18.10 -6.93
N LEU A 416 7.57 -16.84 -6.48
CA LEU A 416 6.36 -16.36 -5.79
C LEU A 416 5.18 -16.33 -6.76
N LEU A 417 4.02 -16.69 -6.24
CA LEU A 417 2.75 -16.71 -6.96
C LEU A 417 1.96 -15.43 -6.66
N ASP A 418 1.59 -14.72 -7.71
CA ASP A 418 0.64 -13.61 -7.63
C ASP A 418 -0.73 -14.09 -8.12
N TYR A 419 -1.69 -14.10 -7.21
CA TYR A 419 -3.03 -14.59 -7.49
C TYR A 419 -3.83 -13.55 -8.27
N TRP A 420 -4.76 -14.07 -9.07
CA TRP A 420 -5.66 -13.32 -9.92
C TRP A 420 -7.09 -13.47 -9.36
N SER A 421 -7.88 -12.39 -9.28
CA SER A 421 -9.30 -12.44 -8.88
C SER A 421 -10.17 -11.67 -9.87
N PHE A 422 -11.42 -12.11 -10.00
CA PHE A 422 -12.46 -11.43 -10.77
C PHE A 422 -13.74 -11.31 -9.95
N CYS A 423 -14.39 -10.15 -10.03
CA CYS A 423 -15.64 -9.87 -9.33
C CYS A 423 -16.80 -9.95 -10.31
N GLN A 424 -17.71 -10.87 -10.04
CA GLN A 424 -19.02 -10.86 -10.67
C GLN A 424 -19.88 -9.82 -9.92
N ASP A 425 -20.40 -8.83 -10.63
CA ASP A 425 -21.25 -7.76 -10.11
C ASP A 425 -20.57 -6.84 -9.06
N GLY A 426 -19.24 -6.72 -9.13
CA GLY A 426 -18.45 -5.76 -8.33
C GLY A 426 -18.15 -6.15 -6.87
N ASN A 427 -18.97 -7.02 -6.25
CA ASN A 427 -18.87 -7.31 -4.81
C ASN A 427 -18.42 -8.75 -4.48
N ASN A 428 -18.52 -9.71 -5.41
CA ASN A 428 -18.20 -11.11 -5.16
C ASN A 428 -16.95 -11.55 -5.93
N CYS A 429 -15.81 -11.06 -5.44
CA CYS A 429 -14.48 -11.30 -5.98
C CYS A 429 -13.95 -12.65 -5.52
N SER A 430 -13.50 -13.49 -6.45
CA SER A 430 -12.91 -14.77 -6.09
C SER A 430 -11.84 -15.20 -7.09
N PRO A 431 -10.71 -15.77 -6.63
CA PRO A 431 -9.74 -16.41 -7.52
C PRO A 431 -10.31 -17.65 -8.22
N TYR A 432 -11.44 -18.18 -7.78
CA TYR A 432 -12.11 -19.31 -8.43
C TYR A 432 -12.77 -18.90 -9.74
N LYS A 433 -12.99 -17.61 -9.98
CA LYS A 433 -13.65 -17.09 -11.19
C LYS A 433 -12.65 -16.73 -12.29
N ILE A 434 -11.51 -17.44 -12.34
CA ILE A 434 -10.39 -17.16 -13.26
C ILE A 434 -10.75 -17.10 -14.74
N ALA A 435 -11.54 -18.06 -15.18
CA ALA A 435 -11.90 -18.22 -16.56
C ALA A 435 -13.37 -18.63 -16.66
N LYS A 436 -13.91 -18.56 -17.88
CA LYS A 436 -15.23 -19.11 -18.18
C LYS A 436 -15.21 -20.62 -17.87
N LYS A 437 -16.26 -21.10 -17.20
CA LYS A 437 -16.40 -22.51 -16.79
C LYS A 437 -17.60 -23.15 -17.47
N PHE A 438 -17.44 -24.39 -17.92
CA PHE A 438 -18.53 -25.27 -18.33
C PHE A 438 -18.47 -26.57 -17.56
N SER A 439 -19.62 -27.13 -17.18
CA SER A 439 -19.66 -28.48 -16.63
C SER A 439 -19.50 -29.53 -17.73
N LEU A 440 -19.10 -30.76 -17.37
CA LEU A 440 -19.06 -31.88 -18.32
C LEU A 440 -20.40 -32.04 -19.06
N LYS A 441 -21.51 -31.99 -18.31
CA LYS A 441 -22.86 -32.06 -18.88
C LYS A 441 -23.13 -30.95 -19.90
N GLN A 442 -22.76 -29.70 -19.59
CA GLN A 442 -22.96 -28.57 -20.50
C GLN A 442 -22.12 -28.70 -21.77
N VAL A 443 -20.91 -29.23 -21.68
CA VAL A 443 -20.08 -29.46 -22.87
C VAL A 443 -20.68 -30.55 -23.75
N LEU A 444 -21.18 -31.64 -23.17
CA LEU A 444 -21.73 -32.74 -23.94
C LEU A 444 -23.08 -32.39 -24.60
N ASP A 445 -23.83 -31.44 -24.06
CA ASP A 445 -25.05 -30.89 -24.68
C ASP A 445 -24.72 -30.08 -25.95
N GLU A 446 -25.37 -30.39 -27.09
CA GLU A 446 -25.05 -29.83 -28.41
C GLU A 446 -25.25 -28.31 -28.52
N ASN A 447 -26.10 -27.71 -27.69
CA ASN A 447 -26.51 -26.30 -27.87
C ASN A 447 -25.80 -25.30 -26.94
N LEU A 448 -24.96 -25.77 -26.00
CA LEU A 448 -24.43 -24.90 -24.93
C LEU A 448 -22.99 -24.45 -25.14
N LEU A 449 -22.14 -25.28 -25.75
CA LEU A 449 -20.74 -24.92 -26.01
C LEU A 449 -20.57 -24.38 -27.43
N LYS A 450 -20.21 -23.11 -27.55
CA LYS A 450 -19.96 -22.45 -28.83
C LYS A 450 -18.50 -22.57 -29.26
N LYS A 451 -18.23 -22.53 -30.56
CA LYS A 451 -16.87 -22.52 -31.10
C LYS A 451 -16.01 -21.39 -30.50
N GLU A 452 -16.59 -20.21 -30.38
CA GLU A 452 -15.98 -18.99 -29.83
C GLU A 452 -15.45 -19.15 -28.40
N ASP A 453 -16.02 -20.08 -27.64
CA ASP A 453 -15.65 -20.34 -26.26
C ASP A 453 -14.38 -21.21 -26.14
N VAL A 454 -14.06 -21.98 -27.19
CA VAL A 454 -12.97 -22.97 -27.20
C VAL A 454 -11.82 -22.54 -28.13
N GLU A 455 -12.16 -21.93 -29.26
CA GLU A 455 -11.22 -21.57 -30.32
C GLU A 455 -10.11 -20.66 -29.80
N ASN A 456 -8.86 -21.01 -30.11
CA ASN A 456 -7.65 -20.27 -29.71
C ASN A 456 -7.42 -20.15 -28.19
N ARG A 457 -8.06 -20.98 -27.36
CA ARG A 457 -7.88 -21.00 -25.90
C ARG A 457 -7.16 -22.25 -25.41
N ILE A 458 -6.59 -22.15 -24.21
CA ILE A 458 -6.14 -23.30 -23.43
C ILE A 458 -7.33 -23.82 -22.63
N VAL A 459 -7.71 -25.07 -22.88
CA VAL A 459 -8.79 -25.75 -22.17
C VAL A 459 -8.19 -26.59 -21.05
N LEU A 460 -8.52 -26.27 -19.79
CA LEU A 460 -8.14 -27.07 -18.62
C LEU A 460 -9.33 -27.91 -18.16
N ILE A 461 -9.14 -29.22 -18.04
CA ILE A 461 -10.18 -30.16 -17.60
C ILE A 461 -9.79 -30.68 -16.22
N GLY A 462 -10.63 -30.44 -15.22
CA GLY A 462 -10.36 -30.84 -13.82
C GLY A 462 -11.61 -31.37 -13.11
N ILE A 463 -11.39 -32.12 -12.03
CA ILE A 463 -12.43 -32.77 -11.23
C ILE A 463 -12.61 -32.03 -9.90
N GLU A 464 -13.85 -31.69 -9.54
CA GLU A 464 -14.17 -30.90 -8.33
C GLU A 464 -14.37 -31.75 -7.05
N ASP A 465 -14.38 -33.08 -7.20
CA ASP A 465 -14.81 -34.00 -6.14
C ASP A 465 -13.94 -33.98 -4.87
N ASN A 466 -14.61 -34.05 -3.72
CA ASN A 466 -14.00 -34.06 -2.39
C ASN A 466 -13.33 -35.40 -2.05
N SER A 467 -13.68 -36.48 -2.76
CA SER A 467 -13.11 -37.82 -2.56
C SER A 467 -11.61 -37.87 -2.89
N TYR A 468 -11.11 -36.91 -3.66
CA TYR A 468 -9.67 -36.66 -3.90
C TYR A 468 -9.13 -35.63 -2.91
N ALA A 469 -9.32 -35.88 -1.60
CA ALA A 469 -8.98 -34.95 -0.53
C ALA A 469 -7.54 -34.39 -0.59
N ASN A 470 -6.62 -35.09 -1.27
CA ASN A 470 -5.22 -34.68 -1.44
C ASN A 470 -4.97 -33.63 -2.55
N ASP A 471 -5.98 -33.23 -3.32
CA ASP A 471 -5.83 -32.23 -4.40
C ASP A 471 -6.50 -30.88 -4.07
N ARG A 472 -6.82 -30.63 -2.79
CA ARG A 472 -7.29 -29.31 -2.35
C ARG A 472 -6.16 -28.58 -1.66
N VAL A 473 -6.00 -27.30 -2.03
CA VAL A 473 -4.88 -26.49 -1.56
C VAL A 473 -5.41 -25.19 -0.97
N ASP A 474 -4.89 -24.81 0.19
CA ASP A 474 -5.20 -23.52 0.79
C ASP A 474 -4.44 -22.41 0.06
N THR A 475 -5.10 -21.29 -0.15
CA THR A 475 -4.52 -20.08 -0.76
C THR A 475 -4.66 -18.91 0.21
N PRO A 476 -3.92 -17.81 0.03
CA PRO A 476 -3.97 -16.67 0.95
C PRO A 476 -5.39 -16.11 1.17
N SER A 477 -6.28 -16.26 0.19
CA SER A 477 -7.65 -15.75 0.25
C SER A 477 -8.71 -16.80 0.60
N GLN A 478 -8.47 -18.08 0.33
CA GLN A 478 -9.50 -19.12 0.43
C GLN A 478 -8.91 -20.49 0.70
N GLN A 479 -9.56 -21.24 1.58
CA GLN A 479 -9.20 -22.61 1.93
C GLN A 479 -9.85 -23.62 0.98
N GLY A 480 -9.17 -24.75 0.78
CA GLY A 480 -9.69 -25.89 0.02
C GLY A 480 -9.98 -25.57 -1.46
N VAL A 481 -9.09 -24.84 -2.13
CA VAL A 481 -9.16 -24.58 -3.57
C VAL A 481 -8.85 -25.86 -4.35
N PRO A 482 -9.68 -26.27 -5.33
CA PRO A 482 -9.35 -27.41 -6.19
C PRO A 482 -8.01 -27.20 -6.92
N GLY A 483 -7.19 -28.25 -7.00
CA GLY A 483 -5.86 -28.20 -7.61
C GLY A 483 -5.87 -27.65 -9.02
N PHE A 484 -6.87 -28.01 -9.82
CA PHE A 484 -6.97 -27.50 -11.19
C PHE A 484 -7.26 -26.01 -11.32
N ILE A 485 -7.93 -25.41 -10.32
CA ILE A 485 -8.10 -23.96 -10.25
C ILE A 485 -6.76 -23.29 -9.90
N VAL A 486 -5.99 -23.91 -9.01
CA VAL A 486 -4.65 -23.45 -8.67
C VAL A 486 -3.70 -23.56 -9.88
N GLN A 487 -3.77 -24.65 -10.65
CA GLN A 487 -3.03 -24.79 -11.90
C GLN A 487 -3.41 -23.72 -12.92
N ALA A 488 -4.71 -23.39 -13.05
CA ALA A 488 -5.17 -22.29 -13.89
C ALA A 488 -4.59 -20.93 -13.44
N GLN A 489 -4.54 -20.68 -12.13
CA GLN A 489 -3.94 -19.47 -11.53
C GLN A 489 -2.45 -19.37 -11.85
N MET A 490 -1.70 -20.46 -11.66
CA MET A 490 -0.27 -20.53 -11.98
C MET A 490 -0.01 -20.32 -13.48
N LEU A 491 -0.77 -21.01 -14.34
CA LEU A 491 -0.67 -20.88 -15.80
C LEU A 491 -0.96 -19.45 -16.26
N SER A 492 -2.06 -18.84 -15.80
CA SER A 492 -2.38 -17.45 -16.12
C SER A 492 -1.27 -16.50 -15.66
N TYR A 493 -0.75 -16.68 -14.44
CA TYR A 493 0.34 -15.86 -13.94
C TYR A 493 1.60 -15.94 -14.82
N LEU A 494 2.01 -17.15 -15.23
CA LEU A 494 3.13 -17.36 -16.15
C LEU A 494 2.91 -16.68 -17.50
N LEU A 495 1.73 -16.84 -18.09
CA LEU A 495 1.40 -16.23 -19.38
C LEU A 495 1.41 -14.70 -19.30
N ARG A 496 0.85 -14.11 -18.24
CA ARG A 496 0.83 -12.66 -18.03
C ARG A 496 2.25 -12.09 -17.89
N ILE A 497 3.16 -12.81 -17.22
CA ILE A 497 4.58 -12.42 -17.16
C ILE A 497 5.22 -12.51 -18.55
N ALA A 498 5.09 -13.67 -19.21
CA ALA A 498 5.71 -13.92 -20.50
C ALA A 498 5.22 -12.97 -21.61
N LEU A 499 3.96 -12.53 -21.53
CA LEU A 499 3.37 -11.59 -22.49
C LEU A 499 3.65 -10.12 -22.12
N GLY A 500 4.31 -9.84 -21.00
CA GLY A 500 4.59 -8.49 -20.52
C GLY A 500 3.37 -7.76 -19.95
N GLU A 501 2.27 -8.47 -19.69
CA GLU A 501 1.05 -7.92 -19.07
C GLU A 501 1.28 -7.56 -17.59
N GLN A 502 2.21 -8.24 -16.91
CA GLN A 502 2.61 -7.95 -15.54
C GLN A 502 4.10 -8.25 -15.28
N ARG A 503 4.66 -7.66 -14.22
CA ARG A 503 5.96 -8.08 -13.69
C ARG A 503 5.80 -9.23 -12.70
N GLN A 504 6.86 -10.02 -12.54
CA GLN A 504 6.93 -11.05 -11.51
C GLN A 504 6.93 -10.42 -10.11
N LEU A 505 6.21 -11.04 -9.17
CA LEU A 505 6.31 -10.76 -7.74
C LEU A 505 7.68 -11.19 -7.21
N ARG A 506 8.44 -10.22 -6.71
CA ARG A 506 9.81 -10.39 -6.25
C ARG A 506 9.99 -9.93 -4.81
N VAL A 507 11.12 -10.27 -4.23
CA VAL A 507 11.58 -9.74 -2.95
C VAL A 507 12.85 -8.93 -3.16
N TRP A 508 13.19 -8.10 -2.19
CA TRP A 508 14.50 -7.47 -2.17
C TRP A 508 15.62 -8.46 -1.84
N SER A 509 16.83 -8.15 -2.30
CA SER A 509 18.02 -8.81 -1.77
C SER A 509 18.15 -8.51 -0.26
N LEU A 510 18.80 -9.42 0.48
CA LEU A 510 19.00 -9.28 1.92
C LEU A 510 19.59 -7.92 2.34
N GLY A 511 20.52 -7.36 1.56
CA GLY A 511 21.12 -6.04 1.84
C GLY A 511 20.10 -4.90 1.88
N TYR A 512 19.22 -4.81 0.87
CA TYR A 512 18.16 -3.80 0.82
C TYR A 512 17.12 -4.00 1.91
N GLU A 513 16.78 -5.25 2.26
CA GLU A 513 15.89 -5.52 3.39
C GLU A 513 16.48 -5.03 4.72
N MET A 514 17.78 -5.25 4.96
CA MET A 514 18.45 -4.76 6.17
C MET A 514 18.47 -3.23 6.24
N LEU A 515 18.74 -2.54 5.12
CA LEU A 515 18.71 -1.08 5.06
C LEU A 515 17.29 -0.54 5.32
N TRP A 516 16.27 -1.19 4.78
CA TRP A 516 14.88 -0.82 5.01
C TRP A 516 14.47 -0.97 6.48
N ILE A 517 14.80 -2.09 7.11
CA ILE A 517 14.54 -2.35 8.53
C ILE A 517 15.27 -1.31 9.39
N LEU A 518 16.54 -1.03 9.09
CA LEU A 518 17.32 -0.01 9.79
C LEU A 518 16.72 1.40 9.63
N ALA A 519 16.20 1.74 8.45
CA ALA A 519 15.55 3.03 8.23
C ALA A 519 14.34 3.21 9.14
N TRP A 520 13.47 2.19 9.27
CA TRP A 520 12.31 2.25 10.17
C TRP A 520 12.69 2.21 11.65
N SER A 521 13.78 1.54 12.02
CA SER A 521 14.40 1.65 13.33
C SER A 521 14.78 3.10 13.67
N LEU A 522 15.42 3.81 12.73
CA LEU A 522 15.80 5.22 12.90
C LEU A 522 14.57 6.12 13.03
N VAL A 523 13.54 5.93 12.19
CA VAL A 523 12.29 6.71 12.27
C VAL A 523 11.64 6.56 13.65
N GLY A 524 11.55 5.35 14.19
CA GLY A 524 10.98 5.10 15.52
C GLY A 524 11.75 5.81 16.64
N GLY A 525 13.09 5.75 16.59
CA GLY A 525 13.93 6.46 17.54
C GLY A 525 13.88 7.98 17.40
N ILE A 526 13.81 8.51 16.17
CA ILE A 526 13.66 9.96 15.92
C ILE A 526 12.34 10.44 16.52
N LEU A 527 11.21 9.80 16.20
CA LEU A 527 9.89 10.20 16.73
C LEU A 527 9.87 10.23 18.25
N ALA A 528 10.47 9.22 18.90
CA ALA A 528 10.62 9.19 20.36
C ALA A 528 11.44 10.36 20.93
N GLN A 529 12.45 10.86 20.19
CA GLN A 529 13.20 12.06 20.59
C GLN A 529 12.41 13.36 20.35
N LEU A 530 11.62 13.42 19.28
CA LEU A 530 10.86 14.63 18.92
C LEU A 530 9.65 14.86 19.83
N TYR A 531 8.93 13.78 20.13
CA TYR A 531 7.67 13.80 20.85
C TYR A 531 7.84 13.27 22.28
N LYS A 532 7.85 14.18 23.26
CA LYS A 532 8.01 13.84 24.69
C LYS A 532 6.69 13.58 25.42
N SER A 533 5.56 13.97 24.85
CA SER A 533 4.24 13.71 25.43
C SER A 533 3.72 12.35 24.96
N PRO A 534 3.20 11.49 25.87
CA PRO A 534 2.75 10.15 25.52
C PRO A 534 1.64 10.17 24.46
N ARG A 535 0.70 11.12 24.55
CA ARG A 535 -0.37 11.27 23.55
C ARG A 535 0.17 11.59 22.15
N SER A 536 1.14 12.50 22.07
CA SER A 536 1.77 12.87 20.79
C SER A 536 2.60 11.73 20.21
N LEU A 537 3.23 10.91 21.07
CA LEU A 537 4.02 9.76 20.65
C LEU A 537 3.11 8.65 20.11
N ILE A 538 1.98 8.37 20.76
CA ILE A 538 1.00 7.40 20.27
C ILE A 538 0.42 7.84 18.91
N LEU A 539 0.02 9.11 18.78
CA LEU A 539 -0.55 9.61 17.54
C LEU A 539 0.46 9.58 16.39
N SER A 540 1.66 10.13 16.60
CA SER A 540 2.72 10.12 15.58
C SER A 540 3.22 8.71 15.25
N GLY A 541 3.30 7.83 16.25
CA GLY A 541 3.64 6.43 16.07
C GLY A 541 2.60 5.67 15.26
N GLY A 542 1.32 5.90 15.52
CA GLY A 542 0.21 5.34 14.74
C GLY A 542 0.27 5.80 13.28
N VAL A 543 0.45 7.10 13.03
CA VAL A 543 0.61 7.63 11.66
C VAL A 543 1.80 7.00 10.93
N ALA A 544 2.93 6.82 11.62
CA ALA A 544 4.13 6.21 11.04
C ALA A 544 3.96 4.71 10.74
N LEU A 545 3.28 3.95 11.60
CA LEU A 545 2.99 2.54 11.32
C LEU A 545 1.98 2.39 10.19
N THR A 546 0.95 3.23 10.14
CA THR A 546 0.00 3.25 9.02
C THR A 546 0.71 3.59 7.71
N SER A 547 1.63 4.58 7.71
CA SER A 547 2.39 4.91 6.51
C SER A 547 3.33 3.79 6.08
N LEU A 548 3.97 3.08 7.03
CA LEU A 548 4.73 1.86 6.73
C LEU A 548 3.85 0.82 6.03
N CYS A 549 2.67 0.49 6.58
CA CYS A 549 1.74 -0.45 5.98
C CYS A 549 1.32 -0.04 4.56
N VAL A 550 0.98 1.24 4.37
CA VAL A 550 0.59 1.79 3.06
C VAL A 550 1.74 1.71 2.06
N VAL A 551 2.97 2.05 2.45
CA VAL A 551 4.14 1.98 1.56
C VAL A 551 4.44 0.53 1.18
N CYS A 552 4.39 -0.40 2.14
CA CYS A 552 4.52 -1.83 1.85
C CYS A 552 3.44 -2.32 0.87
N LEU A 553 2.19 -1.89 1.06
CA LEU A 553 1.09 -2.21 0.16
C LEU A 553 1.31 -1.64 -1.25
N ILE A 554 1.76 -0.39 -1.37
CA ILE A 554 2.07 0.24 -2.66
C ILE A 554 3.14 -0.56 -3.41
N PHE A 555 4.25 -0.93 -2.76
CA PHE A 555 5.28 -1.76 -3.38
C PHE A 555 4.71 -3.11 -3.86
N PHE A 556 3.79 -3.69 -3.10
CA PHE A 556 3.16 -4.98 -3.40
C PHE A 556 2.23 -4.91 -4.62
N ILE A 557 1.35 -3.91 -4.71
CA ILE A 557 0.34 -3.81 -5.78
C ILE A 557 0.83 -3.08 -7.03
N SER A 558 1.85 -2.23 -6.90
CA SER A 558 2.37 -1.43 -8.02
C SER A 558 2.91 -2.31 -9.15
N PRO A 559 3.11 -1.75 -10.36
CA PRO A 559 3.73 -2.48 -11.48
C PRO A 559 5.14 -3.02 -11.18
N ILE A 560 5.79 -2.59 -10.09
CA ILE A 560 7.10 -3.10 -9.66
C ILE A 560 6.99 -4.52 -9.05
N LYS A 561 5.83 -4.84 -8.44
CA LYS A 561 5.50 -6.12 -7.79
C LYS A 561 6.59 -6.59 -6.83
N LEU A 562 6.70 -5.89 -5.70
CA LEU A 562 7.76 -6.13 -4.72
C LEU A 562 7.19 -6.35 -3.32
N TRP A 563 7.53 -7.49 -2.72
CA TRP A 563 7.27 -7.79 -1.33
C TRP A 563 8.43 -7.31 -0.45
N VAL A 564 8.15 -6.32 0.40
CA VAL A 564 9.10 -5.69 1.32
C VAL A 564 8.78 -6.02 2.78
N PRO A 565 9.78 -6.06 3.69
CA PRO A 565 9.60 -6.62 5.02
C PRO A 565 8.86 -5.66 5.96
N LEU A 566 7.54 -5.86 6.09
CA LEU A 566 6.64 -5.06 6.95
C LEU A 566 6.88 -5.35 8.45
N VAL A 567 6.78 -6.62 8.84
CA VAL A 567 6.81 -7.04 10.25
C VAL A 567 8.11 -6.67 10.96
N PRO A 568 9.31 -7.06 10.50
CA PRO A 568 10.55 -6.69 11.21
C PRO A 568 10.79 -5.18 11.23
N SER A 569 10.30 -4.43 10.24
CA SER A 569 10.35 -2.96 10.24
C SER A 569 9.48 -2.36 11.33
N ALA A 570 8.26 -2.89 11.54
CA ALA A 570 7.39 -2.48 12.65
C ALA A 570 8.00 -2.83 14.02
N PHE A 571 8.59 -4.01 14.17
CA PHE A 571 9.25 -4.42 15.42
C PHE A 571 10.46 -3.54 15.75
N THR A 572 11.31 -3.24 14.77
CA THR A 572 12.47 -2.37 14.99
C THR A 572 12.06 -0.92 15.26
N PHE A 573 11.03 -0.42 14.59
CA PHE A 573 10.43 0.89 14.86
C PHE A 573 9.97 1.00 16.32
N LEU A 574 9.13 0.07 16.77
CA LEU A 574 8.60 0.05 18.14
C LEU A 574 9.70 -0.18 19.18
N GLY A 575 10.59 -1.15 18.93
CA GLY A 575 11.69 -1.50 19.84
C GLY A 575 12.66 -0.34 20.05
N THR A 576 13.06 0.34 18.97
CA THR A 576 13.98 1.49 19.05
C THR A 576 13.31 2.67 19.74
N GLY A 577 12.05 2.97 19.39
CA GLY A 577 11.27 4.01 20.05
C GLY A 577 11.18 3.76 21.56
N GLY A 578 10.87 2.54 21.97
CA GLY A 578 10.80 2.13 23.38
C GLY A 578 12.12 2.30 24.14
N VAL A 579 13.25 1.88 23.55
CA VAL A 579 14.59 2.04 24.14
C VAL A 579 14.92 3.52 24.35
N ILE A 580 14.62 4.37 23.38
CA ILE A 580 14.90 5.82 23.45
C ILE A 580 14.03 6.49 24.51
N VAL A 581 12.74 6.15 24.58
CA VAL A 581 11.84 6.64 25.63
C VAL A 581 12.37 6.25 27.01
N PHE A 582 12.74 4.98 27.20
CA PHE A 582 13.30 4.49 28.47
C PHE A 582 14.56 5.24 28.90
N ILE A 583 15.53 5.43 28.00
CA ILE A 583 16.76 6.18 28.28
C ILE A 583 16.43 7.64 28.64
N SER A 584 15.47 8.26 27.96
CA SER A 584 15.08 9.64 28.22
C SER A 584 14.39 9.83 29.58
N PHE A 585 13.67 8.82 30.07
CA PHE A 585 13.07 8.82 31.40
C PHE A 585 14.11 8.65 32.51
N ARG A 586 15.14 7.81 32.31
CA ARG A 586 16.16 7.53 33.33
C ARG A 586 17.18 8.66 33.55
N ILE A 587 17.32 9.56 32.57
CA ILE A 587 18.24 10.72 32.63
C ILE A 587 17.56 11.94 33.29
N ARG A 588 16.22 11.92 33.43
CA ARG A 588 15.45 12.88 34.22
C ARG A 588 15.31 12.38 35.65
#